data_AF-A0A1V5VMB9-F1
#
_entry.id   AF-A0A1V5VMB9-F1
#
_cell.length_a   1.000
_cell.length_b   1.000
_cell.length_c   1.000
_cell.angle_alpha   90.00
_cell.angle_beta   90.00
_cell.angle_gamma   90.00
#
_symmetry.space_group_name_H-M   'P 1'
#
loop_
_entity.id
_entity.type
_entity.pdbx_description
1 polymer ?
#
loop_
_entity_poly.entity_id
_entity_poly.type
_entity_poly.pdbx_seq_one_letter_code
_entity_poly.pdbx_strand_id
1 'polypeptide(L)'
;MLKRFFFILLYLFSFLTVSIFAFHPVYIADEFSLDEFFKSAHSSNTVYAFSNELLLHLDEEKVDRLKEVVSADNITVAGTTYSETLLPILIEIGLRNDALGQILFGKRIYDNIFGKAPVLFYPYRGLLNNESVSVVKEAGYDALISTAGERTDLDELGNLPEPDITAYITEPVQIFALDCIARASLKVGEYASSSIAVPEILNAAREELYFMQKISWYENYLLPNEEQRQDNDLWFRAGISNIYRMISIEPPSEILVSLFSSALPGYQEFSSSATGQYMVYFEDCNDEIELSSRCIVGFGICSASSDVIKAENIFRVLVSSFYAGEEIDIYIDLNGHIGAGSTEFLPGHQGFTEEDSAWEYAISLKDNASQLFKYQLGGAPPYKIADLSVSKFEYGFDIVVPEKYINGDPAMWGYVVAGFGADGAALDILGYTSSAGESVIQVPALRK
;
A
#
# COMPACT_ATOMS: atom_id res chain seq x y z
N MET A 1 -53.48 10.12 -37.97
CA MET A 1 -52.06 9.98 -38.34
C MET A 1 -51.23 11.23 -38.06
N LEU A 2 -51.68 12.45 -38.41
CA LEU A 2 -50.91 13.68 -38.18
C LEU A 2 -50.46 13.96 -36.72
N LYS A 3 -51.28 13.61 -35.71
CA LYS A 3 -50.93 13.84 -34.29
C LYS A 3 -49.83 12.92 -33.74
N ARG A 4 -49.62 11.73 -34.31
CA ARG A 4 -48.53 10.82 -33.89
C ARG A 4 -47.18 11.20 -34.49
N PHE A 5 -47.17 11.84 -35.66
CA PHE A 5 -45.95 12.34 -36.29
C PHE A 5 -45.37 13.55 -35.55
N PHE A 6 -46.23 14.40 -34.99
CA PHE A 6 -45.81 15.59 -34.23
C PHE A 6 -45.14 15.23 -32.89
N PHE A 7 -45.58 14.17 -32.22
CA PHE A 7 -44.97 13.72 -30.96
C PHE A 7 -43.60 13.06 -31.16
N ILE A 8 -43.40 12.32 -32.25
CA ILE A 8 -42.10 11.73 -32.60
C ILE A 8 -41.12 12.82 -33.02
N LEU A 9 -41.58 13.85 -33.76
CA LEU A 9 -40.74 14.99 -34.12
C LEU A 9 -40.36 15.82 -32.88
N LEU A 10 -41.26 16.00 -31.90
CA LEU A 10 -40.94 16.68 -30.64
C LEU A 10 -39.94 15.87 -29.80
N TYR A 11 -40.06 14.53 -29.77
CA TYR A 11 -39.11 13.66 -29.06
C TYR A 11 -37.73 13.64 -29.71
N LEU A 12 -37.66 13.67 -31.04
CA LEU A 12 -36.42 13.83 -31.80
C LEU A 12 -35.83 15.24 -31.69
N PHE A 13 -36.65 16.28 -31.50
CA PHE A 13 -36.18 17.64 -31.26
C PHE A 13 -35.71 17.86 -29.82
N SER A 14 -36.23 17.13 -28.83
CA SER A 14 -35.68 17.13 -27.46
C SER A 14 -34.40 16.30 -27.32
N PHE A 15 -34.02 15.52 -28.33
CA PHE A 15 -32.70 14.88 -28.43
C PHE A 15 -31.70 15.65 -29.30
N LEU A 16 -32.13 16.73 -29.96
CA LEU A 16 -31.27 17.63 -30.72
C LEU A 16 -31.15 18.96 -29.95
N THR A 17 -29.92 19.35 -29.61
CA THR A 17 -29.52 20.69 -29.10
C THR A 17 -29.47 20.90 -27.58
N VAL A 18 -29.13 19.89 -26.78
CA VAL A 18 -28.10 20.17 -25.77
C VAL A 18 -26.78 19.85 -26.46
N SER A 19 -26.30 20.80 -27.28
CA SER A 19 -24.88 20.82 -27.63
C SER A 19 -24.16 21.10 -26.33
N ILE A 20 -23.89 20.04 -25.56
CA ILE A 20 -22.95 20.10 -24.45
C ILE A 20 -21.67 20.56 -25.13
N PHE A 21 -21.28 21.81 -24.87
CA PHE A 21 -20.01 22.33 -25.32
C PHE A 21 -18.95 21.51 -24.59
N ALA A 22 -18.54 20.40 -25.22
CA ALA A 22 -17.48 19.55 -24.69
C ALA A 22 -16.20 20.39 -24.69
N PHE A 23 -15.71 20.70 -23.50
CA PHE A 23 -14.39 21.28 -23.38
C PHE A 23 -13.37 20.19 -23.75
N HIS A 24 -12.16 20.59 -24.15
CA HIS A 24 -11.07 19.64 -24.34
C HIS A 24 -10.09 19.85 -23.20
N PRO A 25 -10.03 18.98 -22.19
CA PRO A 25 -9.11 19.11 -21.09
C PRO A 25 -7.72 18.68 -21.58
N VAL A 26 -6.73 19.53 -21.37
CA VAL A 26 -5.33 19.23 -21.70
C VAL A 26 -4.53 19.33 -20.42
N TYR A 27 -3.93 18.21 -20.02
CA TYR A 27 -3.04 18.14 -18.88
C TYR A 27 -1.58 18.27 -19.33
N ILE A 28 -0.88 19.28 -18.84
CA ILE A 28 0.51 19.58 -19.19
C ILE A 28 1.38 19.32 -17.96
N ALA A 29 2.19 18.26 -18.01
CA ALA A 29 2.96 17.79 -16.87
C ALA A 29 4.48 18.07 -16.98
N ASP A 30 4.97 18.40 -18.17
CA ASP A 30 6.39 18.51 -18.48
C ASP A 30 6.70 19.71 -19.39
N GLU A 31 7.98 20.09 -19.45
CA GLU A 31 8.41 21.25 -20.23
C GLU A 31 8.25 21.10 -21.74
N PHE A 32 8.34 19.87 -22.27
CA PHE A 32 8.18 19.63 -23.70
C PHE A 32 6.73 19.91 -24.11
N SER A 33 5.77 19.38 -23.35
CA SER A 33 4.34 19.66 -23.53
C SER A 33 4.03 21.15 -23.37
N LEU A 34 4.73 21.86 -22.48
CA LEU A 34 4.59 23.31 -22.31
C LEU A 34 5.12 24.10 -23.52
N ASP A 35 6.25 23.67 -24.10
CA ASP A 35 6.80 24.27 -25.31
C ASP A 35 5.89 24.06 -26.53
N GLU A 36 5.21 22.91 -26.62
CA GLU A 36 4.18 22.65 -27.63
C GLU A 36 2.93 23.51 -27.40
N PHE A 37 2.53 23.69 -26.14
CA PHE A 37 1.48 24.61 -25.75
C PHE A 37 1.79 26.03 -26.27
N PHE A 38 2.98 26.56 -26.04
CA PHE A 38 3.35 27.90 -26.49
C PHE A 38 3.42 28.10 -28.02
N LYS A 39 3.44 27.03 -28.81
CA LYS A 39 3.50 27.09 -30.28
C LYS A 39 2.13 26.88 -30.93
N SER A 40 1.17 26.37 -30.17
CA SER A 40 -0.14 25.98 -30.67
C SER A 40 -1.09 27.17 -30.73
N ALA A 41 -2.07 27.11 -31.64
CA ALA A 41 -3.22 28.01 -31.59
C ALA A 41 -4.21 27.47 -30.55
N HIS A 42 -4.66 28.31 -29.64
CA HIS A 42 -5.56 27.91 -28.56
C HIS A 42 -7.03 28.10 -28.97
N SER A 43 -7.86 27.12 -28.63
CA SER A 43 -9.31 27.21 -28.78
C SER A 43 -9.92 27.74 -27.49
N SER A 44 -10.92 28.62 -27.60
CA SER A 44 -11.67 29.14 -26.44
C SER A 44 -12.39 28.05 -25.63
N ASN A 45 -12.52 26.84 -26.18
CA ASN A 45 -13.19 25.70 -25.54
C ASN A 45 -12.19 24.69 -24.95
N THR A 46 -10.90 25.01 -24.88
CA THR A 46 -9.90 24.14 -24.26
C THR A 46 -9.67 24.58 -22.82
N VAL A 47 -9.68 23.61 -21.90
CA VAL A 47 -9.35 23.84 -20.50
C VAL A 47 -7.98 23.23 -20.25
N TYR A 48 -7.06 24.00 -19.70
CA TYR A 48 -5.71 23.52 -19.41
C TYR A 48 -5.53 23.32 -17.91
N ALA A 49 -4.91 22.20 -17.54
CA ALA A 49 -4.41 21.96 -16.19
C ALA A 49 -2.92 21.67 -16.30
N PHE A 50 -2.13 22.34 -15.45
CA PHE A 50 -0.68 22.20 -15.39
C PHE A 50 -0.29 21.42 -14.13
N SER A 51 0.66 20.50 -14.21
CA SER A 51 1.19 19.89 -12.98
C SER A 51 1.81 20.98 -12.11
N ASN A 52 1.57 20.93 -10.80
CA ASN A 52 2.15 21.90 -9.87
C ASN A 52 3.68 21.75 -9.82
N GLU A 53 4.18 20.53 -10.01
CA GLU A 53 5.61 20.24 -10.16
C GLU A 53 6.22 21.02 -11.35
N LEU A 54 5.58 21.01 -12.52
CA LEU A 54 6.01 21.83 -13.66
C LEU A 54 6.03 23.31 -13.29
N LEU A 55 4.92 23.83 -12.75
CA LEU A 55 4.77 25.25 -12.42
C LEU A 55 5.84 25.76 -11.45
N LEU A 56 6.24 24.94 -10.47
CA LEU A 56 7.26 25.30 -9.48
C LEU A 56 8.69 25.36 -10.04
N HIS A 57 8.95 24.69 -11.16
CA HIS A 57 10.28 24.63 -11.77
C HIS A 57 10.44 25.57 -12.98
N LEU A 58 9.41 26.32 -13.36
CA LEU A 58 9.51 27.30 -14.44
C LEU A 58 10.40 28.47 -14.02
N ASP A 59 11.27 28.90 -14.94
CA ASP A 59 11.98 30.17 -14.81
C ASP A 59 11.03 31.37 -15.02
N GLU A 60 11.50 32.56 -14.64
CA GLU A 60 10.71 33.81 -14.70
C GLU A 60 10.23 34.12 -16.13
N GLU A 61 11.05 33.84 -17.15
CA GLU A 61 10.69 34.06 -18.56
C GLU A 61 9.53 33.17 -19.00
N LYS A 62 9.56 31.88 -18.67
CA LYS A 62 8.47 30.93 -18.98
C LYS A 62 7.21 31.25 -18.19
N VAL A 63 7.32 31.68 -16.92
CA VAL A 63 6.17 32.11 -16.13
C VAL A 63 5.49 33.33 -16.75
N ASP A 64 6.27 34.34 -17.15
CA ASP A 64 5.71 35.54 -17.78
C ASP A 64 5.08 35.25 -19.14
N ARG A 65 5.73 34.42 -19.95
CA ARG A 65 5.15 33.95 -21.22
C ARG A 65 3.86 33.16 -21.00
N LEU A 66 3.82 32.29 -19.99
CA LEU A 66 2.62 31.53 -19.64
C LEU A 66 1.47 32.42 -19.22
N LYS A 67 1.72 33.44 -18.39
CA LYS A 67 0.71 34.46 -18.03
C LYS A 67 0.21 35.23 -19.25
N GLU A 68 1.11 35.62 -20.15
CA GLU A 68 0.78 36.35 -21.38
C GLU A 68 -0.16 35.53 -22.25
N VAL A 69 0.19 34.28 -22.57
CA VAL A 69 -0.61 33.39 -23.41
C VAL A 69 -1.98 33.12 -22.78
N VAL A 70 -2.01 32.77 -21.49
CA VAL A 70 -3.28 32.51 -20.78
C VAL A 70 -4.20 33.72 -20.79
N SER A 71 -3.64 34.93 -20.65
CA SER A 71 -4.41 36.17 -20.64
C SER A 71 -4.86 36.61 -22.04
N ALA A 72 -3.98 36.50 -23.05
CA ALA A 72 -4.23 36.95 -24.41
C ALA A 72 -5.30 36.11 -25.12
N ASP A 73 -5.24 34.78 -24.92
CA ASP A 73 -6.12 33.84 -25.60
C ASP A 73 -7.38 33.48 -24.79
N ASN A 74 -7.60 34.17 -23.66
CA ASN A 74 -8.72 33.93 -22.75
C ASN A 74 -8.83 32.45 -22.35
N ILE A 75 -7.69 31.84 -22.03
CA ILE A 75 -7.60 30.41 -21.72
C ILE A 75 -8.19 30.15 -20.34
N THR A 76 -9.04 29.13 -20.25
CA THR A 76 -9.53 28.64 -18.95
C THR A 76 -8.52 27.67 -18.36
N VAL A 77 -8.06 27.99 -17.14
CA VAL A 77 -7.11 27.16 -16.40
C VAL A 77 -7.84 26.50 -15.24
N ALA A 78 -7.68 25.17 -15.12
CA ALA A 78 -8.17 24.39 -13.99
C ALA A 78 -7.01 24.08 -13.03
N GLY A 79 -7.26 24.20 -11.73
CA GLY A 79 -6.31 23.76 -10.69
C GLY A 79 -6.34 22.24 -10.52
N THR A 80 -5.32 21.70 -9.87
CA THR A 80 -5.21 20.26 -9.55
C THR A 80 -4.54 20.06 -8.18
N THR A 81 -4.43 18.82 -7.70
CA THR A 81 -3.69 18.45 -6.50
C THR A 81 -2.20 18.80 -6.62
N TYR A 82 -1.52 19.02 -5.49
CA TYR A 82 -0.10 19.38 -5.48
C TYR A 82 0.80 18.32 -6.12
N SER A 83 0.63 17.04 -5.81
CA SER A 83 1.54 15.98 -6.26
C SER A 83 0.90 14.88 -7.12
N GLU A 84 -0.12 15.21 -7.94
CA GLU A 84 -0.77 14.21 -8.81
C GLU A 84 -1.35 13.00 -8.03
N THR A 85 -1.72 13.23 -6.77
CA THR A 85 -2.33 12.21 -5.92
C THR A 85 -3.78 11.93 -6.34
N LEU A 86 -4.26 10.71 -6.06
CA LEU A 86 -5.66 10.32 -6.23
C LEU A 86 -6.41 10.55 -4.92
N LEU A 87 -7.31 11.54 -4.91
CA LEU A 87 -8.09 11.89 -3.72
C LEU A 87 -8.85 10.70 -3.09
N PRO A 88 -9.47 9.78 -3.87
CA PRO A 88 -10.15 8.63 -3.28
C PRO A 88 -9.23 7.73 -2.45
N ILE A 89 -7.96 7.57 -2.84
CA ILE A 89 -6.99 6.75 -2.08
C ILE A 89 -6.71 7.40 -0.73
N LEU A 90 -6.40 8.70 -0.70
CA LEU A 90 -6.14 9.40 0.56
C LEU A 90 -7.34 9.34 1.50
N ILE A 91 -8.56 9.42 0.96
CA ILE A 91 -9.78 9.31 1.76
C ILE A 91 -9.95 7.90 2.30
N GLU A 92 -9.73 6.87 1.48
CA GLU A 92 -9.84 5.45 1.87
C GLU A 92 -8.90 5.12 3.04
N ILE A 93 -7.67 5.64 3.02
CA ILE A 93 -6.70 5.44 4.11
C ILE A 93 -6.85 6.45 5.27
N GLY A 94 -7.97 7.16 5.35
CA GLY A 94 -8.29 8.06 6.46
C GLY A 94 -7.57 9.41 6.47
N LEU A 95 -6.94 9.81 5.37
CA LEU A 95 -6.17 11.05 5.22
C LEU A 95 -6.95 12.18 4.53
N ARG A 96 -8.24 12.34 4.87
CA ARG A 96 -9.11 13.39 4.32
C ARG A 96 -8.50 14.81 4.45
N ASN A 97 -7.87 15.11 5.58
CA ASN A 97 -7.26 16.43 5.80
C ASN A 97 -6.05 16.68 4.89
N ASP A 98 -5.29 15.64 4.55
CA ASP A 98 -4.20 15.76 3.58
C ASP A 98 -4.75 15.89 2.16
N ALA A 99 -5.84 15.20 1.83
CA ALA A 99 -6.55 15.42 0.56
C ALA A 99 -6.96 16.89 0.39
N LEU A 100 -7.49 17.53 1.44
CA LEU A 100 -7.79 18.96 1.43
C LEU A 100 -6.50 19.80 1.29
N GLY A 101 -5.46 19.46 2.05
CA GLY A 101 -4.17 20.14 2.03
C GLY A 101 -3.51 20.12 0.65
N GLN A 102 -3.51 18.97 -0.03
CA GLN A 102 -3.05 18.77 -1.41
C GLN A 102 -3.73 19.73 -2.40
N ILE A 103 -5.05 19.87 -2.29
CA ILE A 103 -5.82 20.76 -3.15
C ILE A 103 -5.51 22.23 -2.83
N LEU A 104 -5.51 22.61 -1.56
CA LEU A 104 -5.25 23.99 -1.14
C LEU A 104 -3.82 24.44 -1.50
N PHE A 105 -2.84 23.54 -1.39
CA PHE A 105 -1.46 23.80 -1.74
C PHE A 105 -1.32 23.99 -3.26
N GLY A 106 -1.90 23.09 -4.06
CA GLY A 106 -1.97 23.24 -5.51
C GLY A 106 -2.66 24.55 -5.93
N LYS A 107 -3.83 24.86 -5.35
CA LYS A 107 -4.57 26.11 -5.62
C LYS A 107 -3.73 27.37 -5.38
N ARG A 108 -2.90 27.39 -4.34
CA ARG A 108 -2.00 28.50 -4.02
C ARG A 108 -0.92 28.70 -5.07
N ILE A 109 -0.35 27.62 -5.61
CA ILE A 109 0.64 27.70 -6.69
C ILE A 109 0.02 28.37 -7.91
N TYR A 110 -1.19 27.97 -8.29
CA TYR A 110 -1.92 28.61 -9.38
C TYR A 110 -2.21 30.10 -9.09
N ASP A 111 -2.63 30.45 -7.88
CA ASP A 111 -2.85 31.86 -7.51
C ASP A 111 -1.57 32.70 -7.61
N ASN A 112 -0.43 32.15 -7.16
CA ASN A 112 0.87 32.80 -7.25
C ASN A 112 1.31 32.99 -8.71
N ILE A 113 1.10 32.01 -9.58
CA ILE A 113 1.51 32.06 -10.99
C ILE A 113 0.56 32.92 -11.83
N PHE A 114 -0.75 32.81 -11.64
CA PHE A 114 -1.74 33.47 -12.50
C PHE A 114 -2.34 34.74 -11.90
N GLY A 115 -2.01 35.07 -10.65
CA GLY A 115 -2.57 36.20 -9.90
C GLY A 115 -4.05 36.04 -9.54
N LYS A 116 -4.61 34.84 -9.75
CA LYS A 116 -5.98 34.48 -9.40
C LYS A 116 -6.09 32.99 -9.11
N ALA A 117 -6.78 32.64 -8.03
CA ALA A 117 -7.07 31.26 -7.71
C ALA A 117 -8.01 30.62 -8.77
N PRO A 118 -7.76 29.37 -9.19
CA PRO A 118 -8.63 28.68 -10.12
C PRO A 118 -9.98 28.35 -9.46
N VAL A 119 -11.05 28.47 -10.23
CA VAL A 119 -12.43 28.12 -9.84
C VAL A 119 -12.87 26.74 -10.35
N LEU A 120 -12.12 26.19 -11.31
CA LEU A 120 -12.33 24.88 -11.92
C LEU A 120 -11.26 23.92 -11.42
N PHE A 121 -11.66 22.71 -11.02
CA PHE A 121 -10.75 21.67 -10.54
C PHE A 121 -10.66 20.52 -11.55
N TYR A 122 -9.43 20.12 -11.87
CA TYR A 122 -9.11 18.95 -12.67
C TYR A 122 -8.67 17.82 -11.72
N PRO A 123 -9.49 16.77 -11.52
CA PRO A 123 -9.07 15.59 -10.79
C PRO A 123 -8.07 14.79 -11.61
N TYR A 124 -6.89 14.51 -11.06
CA TYR A 124 -5.89 13.68 -11.72
C TYR A 124 -6.49 12.32 -12.11
N ARG A 125 -6.34 11.93 -13.38
CA ARG A 125 -6.96 10.74 -14.02
C ARG A 125 -8.50 10.68 -13.98
N GLY A 126 -9.19 11.75 -13.58
CA GLY A 126 -10.65 11.77 -13.57
C GLY A 126 -11.29 10.99 -12.41
N LEU A 127 -10.50 10.50 -11.44
CA LEU A 127 -11.00 9.66 -10.36
C LEU A 127 -11.47 10.50 -9.18
N LEU A 128 -12.75 10.37 -8.83
CA LEU A 128 -13.42 11.04 -7.71
C LEU A 128 -14.52 10.13 -7.15
N ASN A 129 -14.72 10.21 -5.84
CA ASN A 129 -15.93 9.75 -5.17
C ASN A 129 -16.67 10.92 -4.51
N ASN A 130 -17.82 10.67 -3.89
CA ASN A 130 -18.64 11.72 -3.28
C ASN A 130 -17.90 12.48 -2.17
N GLU A 131 -17.05 11.79 -1.41
CA GLU A 131 -16.24 12.43 -0.37
C GLU A 131 -15.13 13.30 -0.98
N SER A 132 -14.52 12.87 -2.09
CA SER A 132 -13.53 13.69 -2.83
C SER A 132 -14.16 15.00 -3.31
N VAL A 133 -15.39 14.94 -3.83
CA VAL A 133 -16.16 16.12 -4.26
C VAL A 133 -16.42 17.06 -3.09
N SER A 134 -16.76 16.53 -1.92
CA SER A 134 -16.93 17.30 -0.68
C SER A 134 -15.65 18.05 -0.31
N VAL A 135 -14.50 17.38 -0.37
CA VAL A 135 -13.18 17.98 -0.11
C VAL A 135 -12.83 19.05 -1.16
N VAL A 136 -13.14 18.84 -2.44
CA VAL A 136 -12.94 19.84 -3.52
C VAL A 136 -13.82 21.08 -3.29
N LYS A 137 -15.09 20.91 -2.89
CA LYS A 137 -15.98 22.02 -2.50
C LYS A 137 -15.44 22.78 -1.30
N GLU A 138 -14.96 22.08 -0.28
CA GLU A 138 -14.36 22.69 0.91
C GLU A 138 -13.14 23.55 0.56
N ALA A 139 -12.37 23.16 -0.46
CA ALA A 139 -11.26 23.96 -1.00
C ALA A 139 -11.71 25.19 -1.82
N GLY A 140 -13.02 25.41 -1.98
CA GLY A 140 -13.63 26.56 -2.63
C GLY A 140 -13.53 26.54 -4.16
N TYR A 141 -13.61 25.37 -4.77
CA TYR A 141 -13.85 25.24 -6.21
C TYR A 141 -15.35 25.26 -6.49
N ASP A 142 -15.73 25.73 -7.68
CA ASP A 142 -17.13 25.85 -8.10
C ASP A 142 -17.54 24.70 -9.05
N ALA A 143 -16.57 24.18 -9.82
CA ALA A 143 -16.83 23.18 -10.84
C ALA A 143 -15.67 22.19 -10.98
N LEU A 144 -15.98 21.05 -11.58
CA LEU A 144 -15.03 20.03 -12.04
C LEU A 144 -14.93 20.07 -13.56
N ILE A 145 -13.78 19.65 -14.08
CA ILE A 145 -13.61 19.28 -15.48
C ILE A 145 -13.18 17.82 -15.55
N SER A 146 -14.02 16.95 -16.13
CA SER A 146 -13.69 15.53 -16.29
C SER A 146 -12.60 15.33 -17.35
N THR A 147 -11.98 14.16 -17.41
CA THR A 147 -11.04 13.78 -18.48
C THR A 147 -11.70 13.72 -19.85
N ALA A 148 -13.03 13.52 -19.90
CA ALA A 148 -13.83 13.62 -21.12
C ALA A 148 -14.17 15.07 -21.52
N GLY A 149 -13.80 16.05 -20.69
CA GLY A 149 -14.03 17.46 -20.98
C GLY A 149 -15.40 17.98 -20.61
N GLU A 150 -16.12 17.22 -19.79
CA GLU A 150 -17.41 17.64 -19.25
C GLU A 150 -17.14 18.55 -18.05
N ARG A 151 -17.57 19.81 -18.18
CA ARG A 151 -17.62 20.72 -17.05
C ARG A 151 -18.88 20.42 -16.26
N THR A 152 -18.74 20.18 -14.97
CA THR A 152 -19.87 19.92 -14.08
C THR A 152 -19.80 20.84 -12.88
N ASP A 153 -20.88 21.56 -12.62
CA ASP A 153 -21.04 22.34 -11.40
C ASP A 153 -21.05 21.39 -10.20
N LEU A 154 -20.26 21.70 -9.17
CA LEU A 154 -20.13 20.86 -8.00
C LEU A 154 -21.48 20.77 -7.24
N ASP A 155 -22.33 21.79 -7.30
CA ASP A 155 -23.65 21.79 -6.64
C ASP A 155 -24.71 21.02 -7.42
N GLU A 156 -24.50 20.79 -8.71
CA GLU A 156 -25.35 19.96 -9.55
C GLU A 156 -24.90 18.50 -9.62
N LEU A 157 -23.71 18.20 -9.07
CA LEU A 157 -23.15 16.86 -9.07
C LEU A 157 -24.02 15.92 -8.22
N GLY A 158 -24.66 14.97 -8.88
CA GLY A 158 -25.35 13.87 -8.21
C GLY A 158 -24.38 12.88 -7.58
N ASN A 159 -24.91 11.75 -7.10
CA ASN A 159 -24.07 10.67 -6.57
C ASN A 159 -23.16 10.12 -7.67
N LEU A 160 -21.85 10.21 -7.44
CA LEU A 160 -20.87 9.55 -8.28
C LEU A 160 -20.82 8.05 -7.98
N PRO A 161 -20.57 7.19 -8.99
CA PRO A 161 -20.18 5.81 -8.73
C PRO A 161 -18.84 5.77 -7.97
N GLU A 162 -18.64 4.75 -7.14
CA GLU A 162 -17.34 4.55 -6.50
C GLU A 162 -16.28 4.23 -7.58
N PRO A 163 -15.14 4.94 -7.59
CA PRO A 163 -14.07 4.67 -8.53
C PRO A 163 -13.38 3.36 -8.20
N ASP A 164 -12.97 2.62 -9.23
CA ASP A 164 -12.10 1.47 -9.04
C ASP A 164 -10.67 1.94 -8.74
N ILE A 165 -10.27 1.79 -7.46
CA ILE A 165 -8.91 2.11 -6.99
C ILE A 165 -8.08 0.86 -6.68
N THR A 166 -8.60 -0.34 -6.99
CA THR A 166 -7.97 -1.61 -6.60
C THR A 166 -6.53 -1.71 -7.08
N ALA A 167 -6.23 -1.26 -8.30
CA ALA A 167 -4.88 -1.25 -8.88
C ALA A 167 -3.80 -0.50 -8.07
N TYR A 168 -4.18 0.26 -7.04
CA TYR A 168 -3.27 1.06 -6.22
C TYR A 168 -3.26 0.65 -4.73
N ILE A 169 -4.16 -0.24 -4.30
CA ILE A 169 -4.36 -0.59 -2.89
C ILE A 169 -4.43 -2.11 -2.64
N THR A 170 -4.15 -2.95 -3.64
CA THR A 170 -4.26 -4.41 -3.50
C THR A 170 -2.94 -5.07 -3.15
N GLU A 171 -1.83 -4.60 -3.70
CA GLU A 171 -0.56 -5.30 -3.57
C GLU A 171 0.05 -5.04 -2.18
N PRO A 172 0.61 -6.06 -1.50
CA PRO A 172 1.15 -5.91 -0.14
C PRO A 172 2.12 -4.73 0.01
N VAL A 173 2.99 -4.52 -0.98
CA VAL A 173 3.94 -3.41 -0.99
C VAL A 173 3.27 -2.03 -1.11
N GLN A 174 2.17 -1.94 -1.85
CA GLN A 174 1.39 -0.70 -1.97
C GLN A 174 0.69 -0.39 -0.64
N ILE A 175 0.08 -1.41 -0.01
CA ILE A 175 -0.58 -1.30 1.29
C ILE A 175 0.44 -0.82 2.35
N PHE A 176 1.63 -1.40 2.38
CA PHE A 176 2.69 -1.00 3.30
C PHE A 176 3.15 0.45 3.06
N ALA A 177 3.35 0.85 1.79
CA ALA A 177 3.73 2.21 1.45
C ALA A 177 2.66 3.23 1.90
N LEU A 178 1.38 2.91 1.69
CA LEU A 178 0.26 3.73 2.16
C LEU A 178 0.18 3.81 3.68
N ASP A 179 0.43 2.72 4.40
CA ASP A 179 0.53 2.71 5.86
C ASP A 179 1.68 3.62 6.35
N CYS A 180 2.84 3.56 5.70
CA CYS A 180 3.96 4.45 6.02
C CYS A 180 3.58 5.93 5.89
N ILE A 181 2.84 6.29 4.83
CA ILE A 181 2.33 7.65 4.61
C ILE A 181 1.32 8.03 5.69
N ALA A 182 0.38 7.15 6.03
CA ALA A 182 -0.61 7.41 7.06
C ALA A 182 0.04 7.65 8.43
N ARG A 183 1.04 6.83 8.80
CA ARG A 183 1.84 7.01 10.02
C ARG A 183 2.65 8.31 9.99
N ALA A 184 3.30 8.63 8.87
CA ALA A 184 4.04 9.87 8.71
C ALA A 184 3.12 11.10 8.83
N SER A 185 1.95 11.06 8.19
CA SER A 185 0.93 12.10 8.28
C SER A 185 0.46 12.33 9.72
N LEU A 186 0.17 11.24 10.45
CA LEU A 186 -0.18 11.31 11.87
C LEU A 186 0.91 12.03 12.68
N LYS A 187 2.19 11.69 12.46
CA LYS A 187 3.32 12.34 13.15
C LYS A 187 3.50 13.80 12.77
N VAL A 188 3.29 14.16 11.50
CA VAL A 188 3.26 15.57 11.08
C VAL A 188 2.10 16.32 11.75
N GLY A 189 0.94 15.70 11.91
CA GLY A 189 -0.21 16.26 12.63
C GLY A 189 0.03 16.46 14.13
N GLU A 190 0.65 15.47 14.79
CA GLU A 190 1.11 15.56 16.19
C GLU A 190 2.12 16.71 16.36
N TYR A 191 3.11 16.80 15.46
CA TYR A 191 4.09 17.87 15.47
C TYR A 191 3.43 19.23 15.27
N ALA A 192 2.50 19.38 14.33
CA ALA A 192 1.76 20.62 14.08
C ALA A 192 0.97 21.11 15.30
N SER A 193 0.52 20.19 16.16
CA SER A 193 -0.24 20.48 17.37
C SER A 193 0.67 20.74 18.58
N SER A 194 1.97 20.54 18.45
CA SER A 194 2.94 20.67 19.53
C SER A 194 3.35 22.12 19.79
N SER A 195 3.80 22.42 21.01
CA SER A 195 4.33 23.75 21.37
C SER A 195 5.71 24.06 20.76
N ILE A 196 6.39 23.04 20.22
CA ILE A 196 7.72 23.16 19.62
C ILE A 196 7.67 23.29 18.09
N ALA A 197 6.47 23.30 17.51
CA ALA A 197 6.28 23.37 16.07
C ALA A 197 6.86 24.66 15.49
N VAL A 198 7.84 24.53 14.60
CA VAL A 198 8.36 25.64 13.79
C VAL A 198 7.61 25.65 12.46
N PRO A 199 6.92 26.75 12.07
CA PRO A 199 6.10 26.80 10.85
C PRO A 199 6.84 26.41 9.57
N GLU A 200 8.08 26.84 9.42
CA GLU A 200 8.91 26.56 8.25
C GLU A 200 9.23 25.06 8.14
N ILE A 201 9.57 24.42 9.26
CA ILE A 201 9.82 22.98 9.33
C ILE A 201 8.53 22.20 9.05
N LEU A 202 7.39 22.64 9.61
CA LEU A 202 6.11 22.00 9.38
C LEU A 202 5.70 22.07 7.91
N ASN A 203 5.91 23.21 7.26
CA ASN A 203 5.60 23.36 5.84
C ASN A 203 6.50 22.47 4.98
N ALA A 204 7.81 22.44 5.25
CA ALA A 204 8.74 21.54 4.54
C ALA A 204 8.36 20.06 4.71
N ALA A 205 8.02 19.64 5.93
CA ALA A 205 7.59 18.26 6.20
C ALA A 205 6.26 17.92 5.48
N ARG A 206 5.33 18.88 5.37
CA ARG A 206 4.08 18.70 4.61
C ARG A 206 4.31 18.63 3.12
N GLU A 207 5.18 19.47 2.57
CA GLU A 207 5.54 19.43 1.14
C GLU A 207 6.15 18.07 0.78
N GLU A 208 7.10 17.58 1.59
CA GLU A 208 7.69 16.24 1.42
C GLU A 208 6.64 15.14 1.56
N LEU A 209 5.77 15.20 2.58
CA LEU A 209 4.67 14.25 2.76
C LEU A 209 3.73 14.22 1.56
N TYR A 210 3.34 15.39 1.05
CA TYR A 210 2.46 15.47 -0.11
C TYR A 210 3.16 14.94 -1.35
N PHE A 211 4.44 15.23 -1.55
CA PHE A 211 5.22 14.61 -2.62
C PHE A 211 5.23 13.08 -2.52
N MET A 212 5.34 12.53 -1.30
CA MET A 212 5.27 11.09 -1.08
C MET A 212 3.89 10.47 -1.32
N GLN A 213 2.83 11.26 -1.38
CA GLN A 213 1.47 10.82 -1.73
C GLN A 213 1.23 10.70 -3.25
N LYS A 214 2.23 11.01 -4.08
CA LYS A 214 2.15 10.93 -5.55
C LYS A 214 1.88 9.49 -5.99
N ILE A 215 0.95 9.30 -6.94
CA ILE A 215 0.50 7.96 -7.35
C ILE A 215 1.61 7.12 -8.02
N SER A 216 2.60 7.78 -8.65
CA SER A 216 3.68 7.09 -9.34
C SER A 216 4.52 6.22 -8.41
N TRP A 217 4.63 6.56 -7.12
CA TRP A 217 5.35 5.73 -6.16
C TRP A 217 4.78 4.30 -6.09
N TYR A 218 3.45 4.17 -6.11
CA TYR A 218 2.77 2.88 -5.97
C TYR A 218 2.68 2.13 -7.30
N GLU A 219 2.57 2.85 -8.43
CA GLU A 219 2.59 2.24 -9.76
C GLU A 219 3.96 1.66 -10.09
N ASN A 220 5.02 2.39 -9.72
CA ASN A 220 6.39 1.99 -10.01
C ASN A 220 6.77 0.68 -9.32
N TYR A 221 6.14 0.34 -8.20
CA TYR A 221 6.31 -0.95 -7.55
C TYR A 221 5.79 -2.13 -8.37
N LEU A 222 4.90 -1.91 -9.35
CA LEU A 222 4.36 -2.97 -10.20
C LEU A 222 5.06 -3.03 -11.57
N LEU A 223 6.06 -2.19 -11.81
CA LEU A 223 6.82 -2.22 -13.06
C LEU A 223 7.60 -3.53 -13.17
N PRO A 224 7.74 -4.12 -14.37
CA PRO A 224 8.48 -5.38 -14.54
C PRO A 224 9.99 -5.23 -14.28
N ASN A 225 10.55 -4.02 -14.36
CA ASN A 225 11.97 -3.75 -14.20
C ASN A 225 12.37 -3.66 -12.71
N GLU A 226 13.18 -4.62 -12.25
CA GLU A 226 13.64 -4.72 -10.86
C GLU A 226 14.50 -3.52 -10.41
N GLU A 227 15.40 -3.02 -11.26
CA GLU A 227 16.26 -1.86 -10.95
C GLU A 227 15.39 -0.62 -10.70
N GLN A 228 14.37 -0.40 -11.54
CA GLN A 228 13.43 0.72 -11.35
C GLN A 228 12.61 0.58 -10.07
N ARG A 229 12.22 -0.64 -9.68
CA ARG A 229 11.52 -0.88 -8.41
C ARG A 229 12.41 -0.62 -7.21
N GLN A 230 13.67 -1.04 -7.27
CA GLN A 230 14.67 -0.79 -6.21
C GLN A 230 14.98 0.70 -6.07
N ASP A 231 15.15 1.41 -7.18
CA ASP A 231 15.34 2.87 -7.18
C ASP A 231 14.11 3.57 -6.59
N ASN A 232 12.91 3.19 -7.04
CA ASN A 232 11.65 3.74 -6.52
C ASN A 232 11.52 3.51 -5.01
N ASP A 233 11.82 2.30 -4.54
CA ASP A 233 11.83 1.94 -3.12
C ASP A 233 12.83 2.80 -2.31
N LEU A 234 14.06 2.92 -2.79
CA LEU A 234 15.10 3.72 -2.13
C LEU A 234 14.66 5.18 -1.98
N TRP A 235 14.13 5.78 -3.04
CA TRP A 235 13.65 7.17 -3.02
C TRP A 235 12.43 7.33 -2.12
N PHE A 236 11.50 6.38 -2.17
CA PHE A 236 10.33 6.40 -1.31
C PHE A 236 10.70 6.37 0.18
N ARG A 237 11.55 5.42 0.58
CA ARG A 237 12.01 5.28 1.96
C ARG A 237 12.84 6.46 2.44
N ALA A 238 13.67 7.01 1.55
CA ALA A 238 14.43 8.23 1.85
C ALA A 238 13.49 9.41 2.12
N GLY A 239 12.47 9.61 1.28
CA GLY A 239 11.47 10.67 1.45
C GLY A 239 10.66 10.52 2.74
N ILE A 240 10.14 9.31 3.01
CA ILE A 240 9.44 9.05 4.28
C ILE A 240 10.36 9.29 5.48
N SER A 241 11.59 8.77 5.46
CA SER A 241 12.58 9.00 6.53
C SER A 241 12.90 10.48 6.74
N ASN A 242 12.94 11.26 5.65
CA ASN A 242 13.21 12.68 5.68
C ASN A 242 12.11 13.45 6.44
N ILE A 243 10.83 13.10 6.23
CA ILE A 243 9.69 13.68 6.96
C ILE A 243 9.88 13.53 8.48
N TYR A 244 10.19 12.32 8.96
CA TYR A 244 10.44 12.06 10.39
C TYR A 244 11.61 12.88 10.92
N ARG A 245 12.74 12.91 10.19
CA ARG A 245 13.93 13.67 10.59
C ARG A 245 13.67 15.17 10.65
N MET A 246 12.91 15.74 9.72
CA MET A 246 12.54 17.16 9.73
C MET A 246 11.82 17.54 11.03
N ILE A 247 10.88 16.71 11.48
CA ILE A 247 10.14 16.92 12.74
C ILE A 247 10.88 16.41 13.98
N SER A 248 12.18 16.09 13.85
CA SER A 248 13.05 15.60 14.93
C SER A 248 12.57 14.31 15.62
N ILE A 249 11.94 13.42 14.84
CA ILE A 249 11.54 12.07 15.28
C ILE A 249 12.42 11.04 14.56
N GLU A 250 12.81 9.98 15.27
CA GLU A 250 13.53 8.87 14.66
C GLU A 250 12.59 8.10 13.71
N PRO A 251 12.98 7.85 12.45
CA PRO A 251 12.17 7.07 11.52
C PRO A 251 11.95 5.65 12.07
N PRO A 252 10.73 5.10 11.97
CA PRO A 252 10.47 3.70 12.26
C PRO A 252 11.44 2.77 11.52
N SER A 253 11.92 1.72 12.19
CA SER A 253 12.92 0.80 11.65
C SER A 253 12.45 0.12 10.36
N GLU A 254 11.15 -0.13 10.24
CA GLU A 254 10.54 -0.79 9.08
C GLU A 254 10.72 0.04 7.78
N ILE A 255 10.79 1.37 7.87
CA ILE A 255 11.03 2.24 6.70
C ILE A 255 12.48 2.14 6.19
N LEU A 256 13.41 1.64 7.01
CA LEU A 256 14.81 1.47 6.60
C LEU A 256 15.03 0.18 5.80
N VAL A 257 14.03 -0.71 5.80
CA VAL A 257 14.02 -1.99 5.11
C VAL A 257 13.56 -1.82 3.67
N SER A 258 14.25 -2.42 2.71
CA SER A 258 13.81 -2.43 1.31
C SER A 258 12.45 -3.11 1.18
N LEU A 259 11.47 -2.44 0.58
CA LEU A 259 10.16 -3.05 0.28
C LEU A 259 10.24 -4.02 -0.89
N PHE A 260 11.25 -3.82 -1.74
CA PHE A 260 11.63 -4.70 -2.82
C PHE A 260 12.95 -5.37 -2.46
N SER A 261 12.88 -6.47 -1.75
CA SER A 261 14.08 -7.29 -1.59
C SER A 261 13.86 -8.67 -2.19
N SER A 262 14.05 -8.72 -3.50
CA SER A 262 14.45 -9.90 -4.26
C SER A 262 15.89 -10.36 -3.94
N ALA A 263 16.58 -9.72 -2.99
CA ALA A 263 17.98 -9.97 -2.68
C ALA A 263 18.33 -9.50 -1.25
N LEU A 264 17.61 -9.97 -0.22
CA LEU A 264 18.13 -9.84 1.15
C LEU A 264 19.47 -10.62 1.22
N PRO A 265 20.48 -10.16 1.96
CA PRO A 265 21.70 -10.93 2.18
C PRO A 265 21.45 -12.30 2.85
N GLY A 266 20.27 -12.51 3.46
CA GLY A 266 19.73 -13.84 3.81
C GLY A 266 18.96 -14.53 2.67
N TYR A 267 18.28 -13.78 1.79
CA TYR A 267 17.64 -14.26 0.55
C TYR A 267 18.64 -14.89 -0.44
N GLN A 268 19.92 -14.47 -0.45
CA GLN A 268 20.97 -15.19 -1.18
C GLN A 268 21.38 -16.51 -0.52
N GLU A 269 21.27 -16.67 0.81
CA GLU A 269 21.36 -18.02 1.43
C GLU A 269 20.17 -18.90 1.06
N PHE A 270 18.98 -18.33 0.82
CA PHE A 270 17.82 -19.03 0.29
C PHE A 270 17.94 -19.38 -1.21
N SER A 271 18.46 -18.48 -2.04
CA SER A 271 18.42 -18.59 -3.51
C SER A 271 19.70 -19.09 -4.19
N SER A 272 20.90 -18.90 -3.60
CA SER A 272 22.16 -19.14 -4.34
C SER A 272 22.72 -20.57 -4.25
N SER A 273 22.22 -21.40 -3.33
CA SER A 273 22.58 -22.83 -3.26
C SER A 273 21.47 -23.77 -2.77
N ALA A 274 20.27 -23.26 -2.45
CA ALA A 274 19.36 -23.94 -1.53
C ALA A 274 17.91 -24.15 -2.03
N THR A 275 17.54 -23.78 -3.26
CA THR A 275 16.29 -24.27 -3.87
C THR A 275 16.30 -25.79 -4.08
N GLY A 276 17.48 -26.44 -4.00
CA GLY A 276 17.61 -27.90 -3.91
C GLY A 276 17.77 -28.47 -2.49
N GLN A 277 17.78 -27.64 -1.43
CA GLN A 277 17.99 -28.06 -0.03
C GLN A 277 16.81 -27.76 0.90
N TYR A 278 15.99 -26.75 0.59
CA TYR A 278 14.72 -26.50 1.30
C TYR A 278 13.64 -27.44 0.79
N MET A 279 12.93 -28.09 1.72
CA MET A 279 11.92 -29.10 1.41
C MET A 279 10.51 -28.50 1.28
N VAL A 280 10.27 -27.37 1.96
CA VAL A 280 9.06 -26.55 1.86
C VAL A 280 9.44 -25.08 2.01
N TYR A 281 8.93 -24.25 1.11
CA TYR A 281 9.13 -22.82 1.07
C TYR A 281 7.86 -22.17 0.53
N PHE A 282 7.39 -21.09 1.16
CA PHE A 282 6.24 -20.32 0.68
C PHE A 282 6.67 -18.88 0.50
N GLU A 283 6.52 -18.38 -0.73
CA GLU A 283 7.02 -17.08 -1.19
C GLU A 283 5.93 -16.32 -1.95
N ASP A 284 5.87 -15.00 -1.77
CA ASP A 284 4.83 -14.09 -2.29
C ASP A 284 4.64 -14.12 -3.81
N CYS A 285 5.65 -14.60 -4.53
CA CYS A 285 5.75 -14.38 -5.97
C CYS A 285 5.73 -15.66 -6.82
N ASN A 286 5.71 -16.87 -6.24
CA ASN A 286 5.92 -18.10 -7.01
C ASN A 286 4.95 -19.26 -6.75
N ASP A 287 4.36 -19.37 -5.56
CA ASP A 287 3.35 -20.38 -5.26
C ASP A 287 1.97 -19.70 -5.27
N GLU A 288 0.92 -20.35 -5.79
CA GLU A 288 -0.46 -19.79 -5.90
C GLU A 288 -1.14 -19.56 -4.52
N ILE A 289 -0.40 -19.05 -3.55
CA ILE A 289 -0.77 -18.79 -2.17
C ILE A 289 -0.78 -17.27 -2.02
N GLU A 290 -1.96 -16.68 -1.88
CA GLU A 290 -2.09 -15.26 -1.54
C GLU A 290 -1.50 -15.03 -0.14
N LEU A 291 -0.31 -14.41 -0.05
CA LEU A 291 0.22 -14.05 1.25
C LEU A 291 -0.69 -13.02 1.89
N SER A 292 -1.04 -13.29 3.14
CA SER A 292 -1.67 -12.30 3.99
C SER A 292 -0.70 -11.16 4.25
N SER A 293 -1.23 -9.94 4.19
CA SER A 293 -0.54 -8.75 3.71
C SER A 293 0.05 -7.86 4.81
N ARG A 294 0.40 -8.40 5.98
CA ARG A 294 0.67 -7.52 7.13
C ARG A 294 2.04 -7.72 7.79
N CYS A 295 2.44 -8.93 8.14
CA CYS A 295 3.51 -9.11 9.11
C CYS A 295 4.48 -10.25 8.82
N ILE A 296 4.04 -11.37 8.23
CA ILE A 296 4.86 -12.54 7.90
C ILE A 296 5.10 -12.55 6.39
N VAL A 297 6.37 -12.47 6.02
CA VAL A 297 6.81 -12.28 4.63
C VAL A 297 7.21 -13.59 3.97
N GLY A 298 7.58 -14.58 4.79
CA GLY A 298 8.02 -15.86 4.26
C GLY A 298 8.31 -16.88 5.35
N PHE A 299 8.21 -18.14 4.96
CA PHE A 299 8.50 -19.30 5.78
C PHE A 299 9.27 -20.34 4.96
N GLY A 300 10.28 -20.95 5.57
CA GLY A 300 11.01 -22.06 4.97
C GLY A 300 11.54 -23.04 6.00
N ILE A 301 11.65 -24.31 5.60
CA ILE A 301 12.24 -25.36 6.43
C ILE A 301 13.15 -26.26 5.60
N CYS A 302 14.35 -26.53 6.14
CA CYS A 302 15.28 -27.52 5.58
C CYS A 302 15.82 -28.46 6.65
N SER A 303 16.19 -29.65 6.21
CA SER A 303 17.07 -30.53 6.98
C SER A 303 18.51 -30.08 6.77
N ALA A 304 19.28 -30.03 7.85
CA ALA A 304 20.70 -29.74 7.80
C ALA A 304 21.47 -30.75 8.66
N SER A 305 22.59 -31.24 8.12
CA SER A 305 23.59 -31.94 8.93
C SER A 305 24.50 -30.90 9.58
N SER A 306 24.52 -30.82 10.90
CA SER A 306 25.40 -29.89 11.61
C SER A 306 26.87 -30.27 11.39
N ASP A 307 27.60 -29.52 10.56
CA ASP A 307 29.05 -29.70 10.38
C ASP A 307 29.85 -29.41 11.66
N VAL A 308 29.25 -28.63 12.58
CA VAL A 308 29.86 -28.16 13.83
C VAL A 308 29.59 -29.14 14.99
N ILE A 309 28.54 -29.96 14.91
CA ILE A 309 28.19 -30.97 15.92
C ILE A 309 27.93 -32.29 15.19
N LYS A 310 28.99 -33.09 15.02
CA LYS A 310 29.05 -34.36 14.26
C LYS A 310 28.09 -35.49 14.69
N ALA A 311 26.98 -35.23 15.37
CA ALA A 311 26.13 -36.29 15.93
C ALA A 311 24.62 -36.04 15.93
N GLU A 312 24.10 -34.85 15.59
CA GLU A 312 22.66 -34.62 15.58
C GLU A 312 22.21 -33.96 14.26
N ASN A 313 21.26 -34.61 13.59
CA ASN A 313 20.48 -34.01 12.52
C ASN A 313 19.59 -32.91 13.09
N ILE A 314 19.46 -31.82 12.36
CA ILE A 314 18.65 -30.66 12.74
C ILE A 314 17.75 -30.25 11.58
N PHE A 315 16.65 -29.59 11.92
CA PHE A 315 15.89 -28.77 10.99
C PHE A 315 16.21 -27.30 11.27
N ARG A 316 16.42 -26.53 10.20
CA ARG A 316 16.46 -25.07 10.27
C ARG A 316 15.12 -24.55 9.78
N VAL A 317 14.45 -23.79 10.63
CA VAL A 317 13.18 -23.14 10.34
C VAL A 317 13.44 -21.65 10.24
N LEU A 318 13.08 -21.09 9.09
CA LEU A 318 13.31 -19.70 8.79
C LEU A 318 11.96 -18.99 8.68
N VAL A 319 11.83 -17.87 9.38
CA VAL A 319 10.65 -17.02 9.34
C VAL A 319 11.09 -15.59 9.10
N SER A 320 10.51 -14.95 8.09
CA SER A 320 10.70 -13.53 7.79
C SER A 320 9.48 -12.74 8.26
N SER A 321 9.70 -11.65 9.00
CA SER A 321 8.62 -10.79 9.52
C SER A 321 9.04 -9.33 9.64
N PHE A 322 8.11 -8.41 9.33
CA PHE A 322 8.34 -6.97 9.36
C PHE A 322 8.00 -6.30 10.71
N TYR A 323 7.23 -6.94 11.58
CA TYR A 323 6.73 -6.30 12.80
C TYR A 323 7.52 -6.70 14.05
N ALA A 324 8.03 -5.70 14.77
CA ALA A 324 8.66 -5.89 16.07
C ALA A 324 7.60 -5.98 17.17
N GLY A 325 7.60 -7.06 17.96
CA GLY A 325 6.71 -7.24 19.11
C GLY A 325 5.58 -8.24 18.91
N GLU A 326 5.56 -8.94 17.78
CA GLU A 326 4.62 -10.03 17.51
C GLU A 326 5.13 -11.36 18.06
N GLU A 327 4.16 -12.23 18.32
CA GLU A 327 4.40 -13.64 18.60
C GLU A 327 4.06 -14.44 17.34
N ILE A 328 5.04 -15.16 16.80
CA ILE A 328 4.85 -15.94 15.58
C ILE A 328 4.83 -17.42 15.95
N ASP A 329 3.75 -18.09 15.58
CA ASP A 329 3.64 -19.53 15.74
C ASP A 329 3.65 -20.26 14.39
N ILE A 330 4.32 -21.40 14.41
CA ILE A 330 4.42 -22.33 13.28
C ILE A 330 3.83 -23.65 13.76
N TYR A 331 2.63 -23.93 13.32
CA TYR A 331 1.90 -25.17 13.59
C TYR A 331 2.27 -26.22 12.52
N ILE A 332 2.60 -27.42 12.98
CA ILE A 332 3.13 -28.51 12.14
C ILE A 332 2.20 -29.72 12.29
N ASP A 333 1.58 -30.10 11.17
CA ASP A 333 0.86 -31.34 10.99
C ASP A 333 1.80 -32.36 10.32
N LEU A 334 2.10 -33.46 11.01
CA LEU A 334 3.06 -34.44 10.50
C LEU A 334 2.48 -35.42 9.49
N ASN A 335 1.16 -35.59 9.44
CA ASN A 335 0.55 -36.75 8.79
C ASN A 335 -0.77 -36.51 8.05
N GLY A 336 -1.38 -35.32 8.16
CA GLY A 336 -2.63 -34.97 7.49
C GLY A 336 -3.82 -35.82 7.97
N HIS A 337 -3.72 -36.48 9.12
CA HIS A 337 -4.79 -37.33 9.64
C HIS A 337 -5.73 -36.54 10.54
N ILE A 338 -7.00 -36.51 10.13
CA ILE A 338 -8.09 -35.92 10.90
C ILE A 338 -8.10 -36.50 12.33
N GLY A 339 -8.00 -35.60 13.31
CA GLY A 339 -8.03 -35.93 14.73
C GLY A 339 -6.71 -36.45 15.32
N ALA A 340 -5.61 -36.45 14.57
CA ALA A 340 -4.29 -36.77 15.10
C ALA A 340 -3.69 -35.61 15.94
N GLY A 341 -4.03 -34.37 15.58
CA GLY A 341 -3.57 -33.14 16.22
C GLY A 341 -4.64 -32.32 16.94
N SER A 342 -4.27 -31.09 17.26
CA SER A 342 -5.16 -30.02 17.72
C SER A 342 -5.59 -29.15 16.55
N THR A 343 -6.85 -28.72 16.54
CA THR A 343 -7.28 -27.61 15.68
C THR A 343 -7.21 -26.27 16.41
N GLU A 344 -7.19 -26.25 17.73
CA GLU A 344 -6.98 -25.03 18.53
C GLU A 344 -5.54 -24.57 18.43
N PHE A 345 -5.32 -23.26 18.24
CA PHE A 345 -4.00 -22.63 18.39
C PHE A 345 -3.48 -22.72 19.84
N LEU A 346 -2.23 -22.30 20.06
CA LEU A 346 -1.61 -22.35 21.38
C LEU A 346 -2.43 -21.55 22.41
N PRO A 347 -2.42 -21.94 23.70
CA PRO A 347 -3.21 -21.26 24.72
C PRO A 347 -2.92 -19.76 24.79
N GLY A 348 -3.96 -18.96 24.61
CA GLY A 348 -3.86 -17.50 24.59
C GLY A 348 -3.98 -16.90 23.19
N HIS A 349 -3.91 -17.71 22.13
CA HIS A 349 -4.11 -17.27 20.76
C HIS A 349 -5.52 -17.59 20.27
N GLN A 350 -6.08 -16.68 19.46
CA GLN A 350 -7.44 -16.79 18.93
C GLN A 350 -7.39 -17.41 17.53
N GLY A 351 -8.22 -18.42 17.30
CA GLY A 351 -8.38 -19.07 15.99
C GLY A 351 -8.22 -20.57 16.04
N PHE A 352 -8.51 -21.21 14.91
CA PHE A 352 -8.45 -22.65 14.75
C PHE A 352 -7.94 -23.02 13.35
N THR A 353 -7.38 -24.21 13.19
CA THR A 353 -7.12 -24.80 11.86
C THR A 353 -8.30 -25.65 11.40
N GLU A 354 -8.33 -26.00 10.12
CA GLU A 354 -9.27 -27.02 9.61
C GLU A 354 -9.02 -28.39 10.28
N GLU A 355 -10.05 -29.24 10.36
CA GLU A 355 -9.95 -30.57 10.98
C GLU A 355 -8.90 -31.48 10.30
N ASP A 356 -8.64 -31.27 9.02
CA ASP A 356 -7.63 -31.98 8.23
C ASP A 356 -6.27 -31.27 8.20
N SER A 357 -6.13 -30.21 9.00
CA SER A 357 -4.92 -29.42 9.22
C SER A 357 -4.62 -29.35 10.72
N ALA A 358 -5.02 -30.37 11.47
CA ALA A 358 -4.83 -30.46 12.90
C ALA A 358 -3.35 -30.70 13.20
N TRP A 359 -2.73 -29.83 13.98
CA TRP A 359 -1.29 -29.83 14.21
C TRP A 359 -0.89 -30.71 15.40
N GLU A 360 0.25 -31.39 15.34
CA GLU A 360 0.81 -32.13 16.49
C GLU A 360 1.94 -31.39 17.19
N TYR A 361 2.63 -30.50 16.49
CA TYR A 361 3.70 -29.67 17.05
C TYR A 361 3.46 -28.20 16.73
N ALA A 362 3.93 -27.32 17.63
CA ALA A 362 3.93 -25.89 17.38
C ALA A 362 5.26 -25.28 17.83
N ILE A 363 5.86 -24.44 17.00
CA ILE A 363 7.01 -23.61 17.36
C ILE A 363 6.48 -22.21 17.61
N SER A 364 6.64 -21.70 18.82
CA SER A 364 6.27 -20.32 19.16
C SER A 364 7.52 -19.47 19.29
N LEU A 365 7.54 -18.31 18.64
CA LEU A 365 8.64 -17.36 18.60
C LEU A 365 8.18 -16.02 19.17
N LYS A 366 8.83 -15.57 20.25
CA LYS A 366 8.56 -14.29 20.91
C LYS A 366 9.84 -13.68 21.45
N ASP A 367 10.07 -12.39 21.21
CA ASP A 367 11.20 -11.63 21.78
C ASP A 367 12.59 -12.28 21.57
N ASN A 368 12.81 -12.92 20.41
CA ASN A 368 14.00 -13.72 20.07
C ASN A 368 14.18 -15.01 20.88
N ALA A 369 13.17 -15.46 21.60
CA ALA A 369 13.11 -16.77 22.21
C ALA A 369 12.13 -17.65 21.42
N SER A 370 12.49 -18.92 21.23
CA SER A 370 11.62 -19.88 20.56
C SER A 370 11.38 -21.10 21.45
N GLN A 371 10.15 -21.60 21.45
CA GLN A 371 9.71 -22.74 22.26
C GLN A 371 8.99 -23.75 21.37
N LEU A 372 9.28 -25.04 21.61
CA LEU A 372 8.60 -26.15 20.93
C LEU A 372 7.54 -26.74 21.84
N PHE A 373 6.32 -26.86 21.33
CA PHE A 373 5.17 -27.46 21.97
C PHE A 373 4.73 -28.72 21.23
N LYS A 374 4.07 -29.63 21.97
CA LYS A 374 3.42 -30.80 21.40
C LYS A 374 2.01 -30.98 21.96
N TYR A 375 1.12 -31.36 21.05
CA TYR A 375 -0.25 -31.74 21.34
C TYR A 375 -0.34 -32.98 22.24
N GLN A 376 -1.34 -33.00 23.12
CA GLN A 376 -1.67 -34.15 23.98
C GLN A 376 -3.06 -34.69 23.65
N LEU A 377 -3.13 -35.99 23.38
CA LEU A 377 -4.40 -36.70 23.22
C LEU A 377 -5.28 -36.56 24.47
N GLY A 378 -6.59 -36.33 24.25
CA GLY A 378 -7.58 -36.25 25.31
C GLY A 378 -7.92 -34.84 25.78
N GLY A 379 -7.60 -33.81 24.99
CA GLY A 379 -7.99 -32.42 25.25
C GLY A 379 -7.20 -31.75 26.39
N ALA A 380 -6.08 -32.33 26.79
CA ALA A 380 -5.14 -31.64 27.66
C ALA A 380 -4.41 -30.55 26.87
N PRO A 381 -4.06 -29.41 27.50
CA PRO A 381 -3.37 -28.34 26.80
C PRO A 381 -2.01 -28.83 26.26
N PRO A 382 -1.55 -28.27 25.12
CA PRO A 382 -0.21 -28.53 24.61
C PRO A 382 0.86 -28.26 25.66
N TYR A 383 1.92 -29.05 25.67
CA TYR A 383 3.02 -28.91 26.64
C TYR A 383 4.33 -28.56 25.94
N LYS A 384 5.13 -27.73 26.61
CA LYS A 384 6.47 -27.36 26.14
C LYS A 384 7.42 -28.55 26.23
N ILE A 385 8.09 -28.87 25.12
CA ILE A 385 9.11 -29.92 25.03
C ILE A 385 10.52 -29.34 25.17
N ALA A 386 10.79 -28.20 24.55
CA ALA A 386 12.13 -27.61 24.49
C ALA A 386 12.09 -26.09 24.30
N ASP A 387 13.16 -25.44 24.74
CA ASP A 387 13.52 -24.10 24.28
C ASP A 387 14.49 -24.27 23.10
N LEU A 388 14.28 -23.53 22.01
CA LEU A 388 15.00 -23.66 20.75
C LEU A 388 16.01 -22.51 20.59
N SER A 389 17.11 -22.80 19.91
CA SER A 389 18.11 -21.79 19.56
C SER A 389 17.58 -20.91 18.44
N VAL A 390 17.65 -19.59 18.63
CA VAL A 390 17.23 -18.59 17.64
C VAL A 390 18.42 -17.71 17.29
N SER A 391 18.69 -17.58 16.00
CA SER A 391 19.60 -16.56 15.46
C SER A 391 18.77 -15.53 14.71
N LYS A 392 18.83 -14.26 15.15
CA LYS A 392 18.19 -13.18 14.44
C LYS A 392 19.06 -12.77 13.25
N PHE A 393 18.46 -12.63 12.08
CA PHE A 393 19.04 -11.92 10.95
C PHE A 393 18.25 -10.65 10.67
N GLU A 394 18.69 -9.87 9.70
CA GLU A 394 18.21 -8.51 9.44
C GLU A 394 16.68 -8.41 9.27
N TYR A 395 16.03 -9.49 8.81
CA TYR A 395 14.61 -9.52 8.44
C TYR A 395 13.85 -10.73 8.98
N GLY A 396 14.41 -11.44 9.95
CA GLY A 396 13.78 -12.67 10.42
C GLY A 396 14.60 -13.46 11.39
N PHE A 397 14.22 -14.73 11.52
CA PHE A 397 14.71 -15.63 12.55
C PHE A 397 15.07 -16.98 11.94
N ASP A 398 16.23 -17.49 12.32
CA ASP A 398 16.67 -18.86 12.07
C ASP A 398 16.56 -19.66 13.36
N ILE A 399 15.63 -20.61 13.37
CA ILE A 399 15.29 -21.45 14.51
C ILE A 399 15.84 -22.85 14.25
N VAL A 400 16.66 -23.34 15.18
CA VAL A 400 17.24 -24.69 15.10
C VAL A 400 16.40 -25.66 15.89
N VAL A 401 15.81 -26.65 15.20
CA VAL A 401 15.00 -27.72 15.78
C VAL A 401 15.74 -29.05 15.69
N PRO A 402 16.22 -29.63 16.80
CA PRO A 402 16.81 -30.97 16.78
C PRO A 402 15.83 -32.05 16.33
N GLU A 403 16.24 -32.93 15.41
CA GLU A 403 15.39 -34.00 14.84
C GLU A 403 14.84 -34.93 15.93
N LYS A 404 15.55 -35.09 17.05
CA LYS A 404 15.07 -35.90 18.19
C LYS A 404 13.72 -35.45 18.76
N TYR A 405 13.28 -34.22 18.49
CA TYR A 405 12.00 -33.71 18.96
C TYR A 405 10.85 -33.94 17.99
N ILE A 406 11.12 -33.89 16.68
CA ILE A 406 10.12 -34.03 15.62
C ILE A 406 10.68 -35.02 14.60
N ASN A 407 10.04 -36.18 14.45
CA ASN A 407 10.48 -37.17 13.48
C ASN A 407 9.67 -37.02 12.20
N GLY A 408 10.31 -37.24 11.05
CA GLY A 408 9.65 -37.28 9.75
C GLY A 408 10.40 -36.46 8.70
N ASP A 409 9.79 -36.37 7.52
CA ASP A 409 10.28 -35.57 6.42
C ASP A 409 9.50 -34.25 6.37
N PRO A 410 10.14 -33.09 6.64
CA PRO A 410 9.52 -31.77 6.50
C PRO A 410 8.82 -31.53 5.17
N ALA A 411 9.26 -32.19 4.08
CA ALA A 411 8.61 -32.11 2.76
C ALA A 411 7.17 -32.65 2.76
N MET A 412 6.84 -33.51 3.73
CA MET A 412 5.57 -34.23 3.85
C MET A 412 4.70 -33.72 5.00
N TRP A 413 5.12 -32.65 5.68
CA TRP A 413 4.34 -32.03 6.75
C TRP A 413 3.43 -30.93 6.19
N GLY A 414 2.31 -30.70 6.86
CA GLY A 414 1.49 -29.51 6.73
C GLY A 414 1.94 -28.41 7.68
N TYR A 415 1.79 -27.16 7.26
CA TYR A 415 2.19 -25.99 8.04
C TYR A 415 1.09 -24.95 8.09
N VAL A 416 0.89 -24.33 9.26
CA VAL A 416 0.16 -23.07 9.42
C VAL A 416 1.10 -22.11 10.13
N VAL A 417 1.34 -20.94 9.53
CA VAL A 417 2.25 -19.93 10.08
C VAL A 417 1.43 -18.69 10.40
N ALA A 418 1.30 -18.37 11.68
CA ALA A 418 0.39 -17.33 12.17
C ALA A 418 1.14 -16.33 13.06
N GLY A 419 0.86 -15.05 12.87
CA GLY A 419 1.34 -13.94 13.68
C GLY A 419 0.24 -13.44 14.61
N PHE A 420 0.58 -13.24 15.88
CA PHE A 420 -0.35 -12.85 16.93
C PHE A 420 0.08 -11.55 17.61
N GLY A 421 -0.93 -10.76 17.96
CA GLY A 421 -0.78 -9.57 18.79
C GLY A 421 -0.62 -9.92 20.27
N ALA A 422 -0.28 -8.91 21.08
CA ALA A 422 -0.09 -9.10 22.52
C ALA A 422 -1.35 -9.55 23.28
N ASP A 423 -2.54 -9.35 22.69
CA ASP A 423 -3.84 -9.79 23.18
C ASP A 423 -4.25 -11.19 22.67
N GLY A 424 -3.39 -11.80 21.85
CA GLY A 424 -3.62 -13.12 21.25
C GLY A 424 -4.50 -13.09 20.00
N ALA A 425 -4.94 -11.92 19.53
CA ALA A 425 -5.64 -11.83 18.25
C ALA A 425 -4.68 -12.19 17.11
N ALA A 426 -5.15 -13.02 16.18
CA ALA A 426 -4.42 -13.29 14.94
C ALA A 426 -4.32 -11.97 14.14
N LEU A 427 -3.10 -11.53 13.89
CA LEU A 427 -2.80 -10.36 13.07
C LEU A 427 -2.60 -10.74 11.62
N ASP A 428 -2.00 -11.91 11.42
CA ASP A 428 -1.56 -12.37 10.12
C ASP A 428 -1.51 -13.89 10.06
N ILE A 429 -1.85 -14.49 8.93
CA ILE A 429 -1.66 -15.92 8.71
C ILE A 429 -1.17 -16.11 7.29
N LEU A 430 0.04 -16.65 7.15
CA LEU A 430 0.69 -16.83 5.86
C LEU A 430 -0.22 -17.66 4.95
N GLY A 431 -0.51 -17.15 3.76
CA GLY A 431 -1.39 -17.79 2.78
C GLY A 431 -2.90 -17.66 3.01
N TYR A 432 -3.35 -16.82 3.95
CA TYR A 432 -4.76 -16.67 4.27
C TYR A 432 -5.17 -15.20 4.47
N THR A 433 -5.86 -14.62 3.49
CA THR A 433 -6.43 -13.27 3.56
C THR A 433 -7.69 -13.25 4.44
N SER A 434 -7.54 -13.02 5.75
CA SER A 434 -8.70 -12.86 6.63
C SER A 434 -9.45 -11.56 6.33
N SER A 435 -10.78 -11.63 6.23
CA SER A 435 -11.60 -10.42 6.18
C SER A 435 -11.65 -9.81 7.59
N ALA A 436 -11.35 -8.52 7.72
CA ALA A 436 -11.28 -7.86 9.02
C ALA A 436 -12.62 -8.03 9.79
N GLY A 437 -12.59 -8.76 10.91
CA GLY A 437 -13.74 -8.94 11.79
C GLY A 437 -14.20 -10.38 12.03
N GLU A 438 -13.55 -11.39 11.44
CA GLU A 438 -13.83 -12.79 11.79
C GLU A 438 -13.25 -13.14 13.17
N SER A 439 -14.13 -13.42 14.13
CA SER A 439 -13.74 -13.82 15.49
C SER A 439 -13.23 -15.25 15.59
N VAL A 440 -13.34 -16.02 14.51
CA VAL A 440 -12.92 -17.42 14.40
C VAL A 440 -12.35 -17.59 13.00
N ILE A 441 -11.02 -17.58 12.90
CA ILE A 441 -10.33 -17.89 11.65
C ILE A 441 -10.18 -19.40 11.59
N GLN A 442 -10.57 -20.01 10.47
CA GLN A 442 -10.36 -21.42 10.16
C GLN A 442 -9.42 -21.50 8.96
N VAL A 443 -8.21 -22.03 9.16
CA VAL A 443 -7.14 -21.98 8.16
C VAL A 443 -6.75 -23.37 7.67
N PRO A 444 -6.67 -23.61 6.35
CA PRO A 444 -6.09 -24.82 5.80
C PRO A 444 -4.56 -24.79 5.96
N ALA A 445 -3.93 -25.96 6.09
CA ALA A 445 -2.49 -26.05 6.00
C ALA A 445 -2.00 -25.57 4.62
N LEU A 446 -0.87 -24.86 4.60
CA LEU A 446 -0.22 -24.33 3.40
C LEU A 446 0.19 -25.44 2.41
N ARG A 447 0.27 -26.69 2.88
CA ARG A 447 0.52 -27.89 2.10
C ARG A 447 -0.15 -29.10 2.77
N LYS A 448 -0.68 -30.02 1.96
CA LYS A 448 -1.18 -31.34 2.38
C LYS A 448 -0.26 -32.43 1.88
#